data_AF-A0A937W229-F1
#
_entry.id   AF-A0A937W229-F1
#
_cell.length_a   1.000
_cell.length_b   1.000
_cell.length_c   1.000
_cell.angle_alpha   90.00
_cell.angle_beta   90.00
_cell.angle_gamma   90.00
#
_symmetry.space_group_name_H-M   'P 1'
#
loop_
_entity.id
_entity.type
_entity.pdbx_description
1 polymer ?
#
loop_
_entity_poly.entity_id
_entity_poly.type
_entity_poly.pdbx_seq_one_letter_code
_entity_poly.pdbx_strand_id
1 'polypeptide(L)' 'MKRSCSHCDHPDSSLLRIVLIGEMIRADEETLYTMAEVLQSLGLLELADEGEAVTMEHLVQGERRLRLVK' A
#
# COMPACT_ATOMS: atom_id res chain seq x y z
N MET A 1 -2.37 27.66 -28.66
CA MET A 1 -1.62 26.38 -28.81
C MET A 1 -1.30 25.86 -27.41
N LYS A 2 -1.88 24.73 -27.00
CA LYS A 2 -1.63 24.10 -25.69
C LYS A 2 -0.27 23.40 -25.80
N ARG A 3 0.74 23.83 -25.03
CA ARG A 3 2.03 23.12 -25.00
C ARG A 3 1.78 21.75 -24.37
N SER A 4 1.95 20.68 -25.13
CA SER A 4 1.96 19.31 -24.63
C SER A 4 3.17 19.17 -23.72
N CYS A 5 2.94 19.18 -22.42
CA CYS A 5 3.94 18.93 -21.41
C CYS A 5 4.20 17.42 -21.36
N SER A 6 5.39 16.99 -21.80
CA SER A 6 5.83 15.58 -21.81
C SER A 6 5.99 14.96 -20.42
N HIS A 7 5.91 15.77 -19.36
CA HIS A 7 6.00 15.34 -17.96
C HIS A 7 4.65 15.44 -17.23
N CYS A 8 3.59 15.78 -17.95
CA CYS A 8 2.25 15.93 -17.40
C CYS A 8 1.39 14.68 -17.62
N ASP A 9 1.98 13.62 -18.19
CA ASP A 9 1.36 12.30 -18.18
C ASP A 9 1.28 11.84 -16.74
N HIS A 10 0.05 11.55 -16.29
CA HIS A 10 -0.16 11.05 -14.93
C HIS A 10 0.53 9.69 -14.81
N PRO A 11 1.34 9.46 -13.76
CA PRO A 11 1.97 8.17 -13.58
C PRO A 11 0.91 7.08 -13.52
N ASP A 12 1.21 5.91 -14.08
CA ASP A 12 0.27 4.78 -14.06
C ASP A 12 -0.04 4.42 -12.60
N SER A 13 -1.24 4.77 -12.17
CA SER A 13 -1.71 4.56 -10.80
C SER A 13 -1.71 3.08 -10.39
N SER A 14 -1.82 2.15 -11.34
CA SER A 14 -1.77 0.71 -11.08
C SER A 14 -0.34 0.28 -10.81
N LEU A 15 0.61 0.75 -11.61
CA LEU A 15 2.04 0.50 -11.40
C LEU A 15 2.52 1.11 -10.08
N LEU A 16 2.14 2.35 -9.78
CA LEU A 16 2.49 3.00 -8.52
C LEU A 16 1.97 2.22 -7.31
N ARG A 17 0.74 1.70 -7.38
CA ARG A 17 0.18 0.84 -6.33
C ARG A 17 1.01 -0.42 -6.13
N ILE A 18 1.42 -1.09 -7.22
CA ILE A 18 2.26 -2.30 -7.14
C ILE A 18 3.62 -1.98 -6.51
N VAL A 19 4.27 -0.89 -6.95
CA VAL A 19 5.56 -0.46 -6.39
C VAL A 19 5.42 -0.17 -4.90
N LEU A 20 4.43 0.64 -4.51
CA LEU A 20 4.21 1.00 -3.11
C LEU A 20 3.97 -0.24 -2.23
N ILE A 21 3.14 -1.19 -2.68
CA ILE A 21 2.92 -2.46 -1.98
C ILE A 21 4.23 -3.25 -1.86
N GLY A 22 5.01 -3.33 -2.93
CA GLY A 22 6.29 -4.03 -2.93
C GLY A 22 7.35 -3.38 -2.03
N GLU A 23 7.34 -2.06 -1.87
CA GLU A 23 8.17 -1.37 -0.89
C GLU A 23 7.69 -1.64 0.53
N MET A 24 6.38 -1.57 0.81
CA MET A 24 5.82 -1.87 2.14
C MET A 24 6.15 -3.31 2.59
N ILE A 25 6.11 -4.30 1.68
CA ILE A 25 6.46 -5.69 2.02
C ILE A 25 7.93 -5.85 2.41
N ARG A 26 8.83 -5.03 1.86
CA ARG A 26 10.28 -5.12 2.09
C ARG A 26 10.80 -4.16 3.15
N ALA A 27 9.98 -3.19 3.55
CA ALA A 27 10.33 -2.18 4.53
C ALA A 27 10.62 -2.82 5.90
N ASP A 28 11.58 -2.25 6.61
CA ASP A 28 11.79 -2.56 8.02
C ASP A 28 10.69 -1.95 8.90
N GLU A 29 10.67 -2.35 10.16
CA GLU A 29 9.67 -1.97 11.15
C GLU A 29 9.60 -0.44 11.36
N GLU A 30 10.74 0.23 11.45
CA GLU A 30 10.82 1.69 11.67
C GLU A 30 10.25 2.46 10.46
N THR A 31 10.59 2.00 9.25
CA THR A 31 10.05 2.56 8.01
C THR A 31 8.53 2.37 7.96
N LEU A 32 8.03 1.18 8.31
CA LEU A 32 6.59 0.93 8.35
C LEU A 32 5.87 1.79 9.39
N TYR A 33 6.47 2.00 10.56
CA TYR A 33 5.90 2.87 11.59
C TYR A 33 5.79 4.31 11.11
N THR A 34 6.87 4.82 10.51
CA THR A 34 6.90 6.17 9.92
C THR A 34 5.85 6.32 8.82
N MET A 35 5.72 5.32 7.95
CA MET A 35 4.68 5.33 6.91
C MET A 35 3.27 5.32 7.50
N ALA A 36 3.04 4.54 8.55
CA ALA A 36 1.75 4.47 9.24
C ALA A 36 1.36 5.81 9.85
N GLU A 37 2.30 6.51 10.53
CA GLU A 37 2.07 7.85 11.07
C GLU A 37 1.68 8.86 9.98
N VAL A 38 2.41 8.86 8.86
CA VAL A 38 2.11 9.75 7.73
C VAL A 38 0.72 9.43 7.16
N LEU A 39 0.40 8.17 6.91
CA LEU A 39 -0.90 7.77 6.35
C LEU A 39 -2.05 8.08 7.31
N GLN A 40 -1.84 7.91 8.61
CA GLN A 40 -2.80 8.29 9.64
C GLN A 40 -3.03 9.80 9.68
N SER A 41 -1.96 10.60 9.60
CA SER A 41 -2.06 12.07 9.56
C SER A 41 -2.87 12.59 8.36
N LEU A 42 -2.87 11.82 7.26
CA LEU A 42 -3.63 12.11 6.05
C LEU A 42 -5.05 11.52 6.07
N GLY A 43 -5.44 10.81 7.13
CA GLY A 43 -6.73 10.12 7.23
C GLY A 43 -6.87 8.94 6.26
N LEU A 44 -5.75 8.39 5.78
CA LEU A 44 -5.72 7.26 4.84
C LEU A 44 -5.59 5.91 5.55
N LEU A 45 -5.28 5.93 6.85
CA LEU A 45 -5.11 4.75 7.67
C LEU A 45 -5.70 4.98 9.06
N GLU A 46 -6.62 4.11 9.46
CA GLU A 46 -7.07 4.00 10.85
C GLU A 46 -6.32 2.82 11.47
N LEU A 47 -5.45 3.13 12.44
CA LEU A 47 -4.79 2.11 13.24
C LEU A 47 -5.77 1.63 14.31
N ALA A 48 -5.99 0.31 14.38
CA ALA A 48 -6.71 -0.29 15.48
C ALA A 48 -5.89 -0.15 16.77
N ASP A 49 -6.57 0.08 17.89
CA ASP A 49 -5.92 0.12 19.20
C ASP A 49 -5.35 -1.27 19.52
N GLU A 50 -4.20 -1.34 20.22
CA GLU A 50 -3.46 -2.60 20.41
C GLU A 50 -4.24 -3.69 21.18
N GLY A 51 -5.41 -3.34 21.74
CA GLY A 51 -6.35 -4.26 22.38
C GLY A 51 -7.27 -5.03 21.41
N GLU A 52 -7.37 -4.60 20.15
CA GLU A 52 -8.13 -5.29 19.12
C GLU A 52 -7.19 -6.16 18.29
N ALA A 53 -6.79 -7.28 18.90
CA ALA A 53 -6.07 -8.33 18.18
C ALA A 53 -6.94 -8.77 16.99
N VAL A 54 -6.64 -8.26 15.80
CA VAL A 54 -7.19 -8.77 14.55
C VAL A 54 -6.72 -10.22 14.48
N THR A 55 -7.61 -11.16 14.81
CA THR A 55 -7.30 -12.56 14.66
C THR A 55 -6.97 -12.77 13.18
N MET A 56 -5.84 -13.41 12.89
CA MET A 56 -5.42 -13.69 11.51
C MET A 56 -6.49 -14.47 10.71
N GLU A 57 -7.51 -14.98 11.39
CA GLU A 57 -8.75 -15.53 10.84
C GLU A 57 -9.43 -14.61 9.81
N HIS A 58 -9.36 -13.28 9.96
CA HIS A 58 -9.92 -12.33 8.99
C HIS A 58 -9.05 -12.10 7.74
N LEU A 59 -7.75 -12.40 7.79
CA LEU A 59 -6.85 -12.29 6.62
C LEU A 59 -6.89 -13.52 5.71
N VAL A 60 -7.44 -14.65 6.19
CA VAL A 60 -7.49 -15.93 5.45
C VAL A 60 -8.74 -16.03 4.56
N GLN A 61 -9.71 -15.12 4.64
CA GLN A 61 -10.96 -15.18 3.86
C GLN A 61 -10.79 -14.82 2.36
N GLY A 62 -9.56 -14.85 1.86
CA GLY A 62 -9.21 -14.53 0.49
C GLY A 62 -8.05 -15.38 -0.06
N GLU A 63 -7.97 -16.68 0.26
CA GLU A 63 -7.05 -17.61 -0.40
C GLU A 63 -7.42 -17.84 -1.89
N ARG A 64 -7.32 -16.80 -2.72
CA ARG A 64 -7.10 -17.00 -4.15
C ARG A 64 -5.61 -17.24 -4.34
N ARG A 65 -5.21 -18.51 -4.34
CA ARG A 65 -3.89 -18.98 -4.77
C ARG A 65 -3.51 -18.30 -6.09
N LEU A 66 -2.71 -17.25 -6.03
CA LEU A 66 -2.08 -16.66 -7.20
C LEU A 66 -1.04 -17.66 -7.69
N ARG A 67 -1.37 -18.36 -8.77
CA ARG A 67 -0.39 -19.18 -9.49
C ARG A 67 0.47 -18.23 -10.32
N LEU A 68 1.77 -18.17 -10.01
CA LEU A 68 2.75 -17.59 -10.93
C LEU A 68 2.67 -18.37 -12.25
N VAL A 69 2.25 -17.70 -13.32
CA VAL A 69 2.37 -18.23 -14.67
C VAL A 69 3.81 -17.95 -15.10
N LYS A 70 4.54 -19.01 -15.40
CA LYS A 70 5.89 -18.96 -15.98
C LYS A 70 5.85 -18.42 -17.40
#